data_AF-A0A8H6C4W8-F1
#
_entry.id   AF-A0A8H6C4W8-F1
#
_cell.length_a   1.000
_cell.length_b   1.000
_cell.length_c   1.000
_cell.angle_alpha   90.00
_cell.angle_beta   90.00
_cell.angle_gamma   90.00
#
_symmetry.space_group_name_H-M   'P 1'
#
loop_
_entity.id
_entity.type
_entity.pdbx_description
1 polymer ?
#
loop_
_entity_poly.entity_id
_entity_poly.type
_entity_poly.pdbx_seq_one_letter_code
_entity_poly.pdbx_strand_id
1 'polypeptide(L)'
;MIRHFSLSLIISIHDEIKRKNLPLDPRVLDIVNNMYLNAIESETFAQYRSGDELLWDIVKDLTLVNISGGVMLRLSDRTDLDFIKKENFDKYLSQDQINLLKYDIGQDPQLWMINEEKEEEEEEDYDKKRKLNLKKPIVTPIKPVDSNEVSSSSFLQTKSGAWNTIMDADAVVDDVNNTNNSVRGSEIPRSELIVVSSLVDKPPNLGGICRLCDVLGAGLLTLHDIEVKNHINFKTVAVTADQWMPMIEVKMENIKQYLLDKKREGYTLIGLEQTDKSIELNNDLKFPKKSLILIGKEREGIPGDLLAELDFCVEIKQVGIVRSMNIQTATAIIVHAYSSQHC
;
A
#
# COMPACT_ATOMS: atom_id res chain seq x y z
N MET A 1 18.15 8.96 9.90
CA MET A 1 17.06 9.95 9.85
C MET A 1 17.03 10.63 8.47
N ILE A 2 17.04 9.84 7.39
CA ILE A 2 16.99 10.28 5.99
C ILE A 2 15.89 9.43 5.35
N ARG A 3 14.63 9.69 5.69
CA ARG A 3 13.49 8.97 5.09
C ARG A 3 12.54 9.89 4.35
N HIS A 4 12.73 11.21 4.47
CA HIS A 4 11.93 12.24 3.82
C HIS A 4 12.78 13.30 3.12
N PHE A 5 14.02 12.98 2.74
CA PHE A 5 14.68 13.75 1.68
C PHE A 5 14.10 13.21 0.38
N SER A 6 13.15 13.91 -0.22
CA SER A 6 12.51 13.45 -1.46
C SER A 6 13.59 13.26 -2.52
N LEU A 7 13.55 12.12 -3.23
CA LEU A 7 14.37 11.88 -4.42
C LEU A 7 14.21 13.00 -5.47
N SER A 8 13.12 13.77 -5.41
CA SER A 8 12.88 14.94 -6.25
C SER A 8 13.76 16.13 -5.84
N LEU A 9 13.99 16.35 -4.54
CA LEU A 9 14.81 17.47 -4.03
C LEU A 9 16.31 17.27 -4.29
N ILE A 10 16.79 16.02 -4.35
CA ILE A 10 18.20 15.73 -4.61
C ILE A 10 18.65 16.20 -6.00
N ILE A 11 17.73 16.22 -6.97
CA ILE A 11 17.97 16.72 -8.34
C ILE A 11 18.29 18.21 -8.29
N SER A 12 17.42 18.99 -7.63
CA SER A 12 17.61 20.44 -7.48
C SER A 12 18.85 20.78 -6.65
N ILE A 13 19.13 20.00 -5.60
CA ILE A 13 20.31 20.22 -4.75
C ILE A 13 21.60 19.90 -5.49
N HIS A 14 21.66 18.78 -6.22
CA HIS A 14 22.82 18.41 -7.02
C HIS A 14 23.13 19.48 -8.08
N ASP A 15 22.12 19.96 -8.79
CA ASP A 15 22.29 21.00 -9.82
C ASP A 15 22.74 22.33 -9.21
N GLU A 16 22.21 22.69 -8.04
CA GLU A 16 22.58 23.92 -7.35
C GLU A 16 24.01 23.88 -6.79
N ILE A 17 24.45 22.71 -6.28
CA ILE A 17 25.83 22.47 -5.85
C ILE A 17 26.80 22.66 -7.01
N LYS A 18 26.48 22.10 -8.19
CA LYS A 18 27.30 22.26 -9.41
C LYS A 18 27.27 23.70 -9.93
N ARG A 19 26.09 24.32 -9.98
CA ARG A 19 25.90 25.68 -10.51
C ARG A 19 26.60 26.75 -9.67
N LYS A 20 26.56 26.62 -8.34
CA LYS A 20 27.19 27.59 -7.41
C LYS A 20 28.60 27.19 -6.97
N ASN A 21 29.10 26.03 -7.41
CA ASN A 21 30.39 25.47 -7.01
C ASN A 21 30.60 25.51 -5.49
N LEU A 22 29.62 24.97 -4.74
CA LEU A 22 29.60 25.08 -3.29
C LEU A 22 30.78 24.32 -2.66
N PRO A 23 31.47 24.90 -1.66
CA PRO A 23 32.64 24.29 -1.03
C PRO A 23 32.20 23.23 0.00
N LEU A 24 31.71 22.10 -0.49
CA LEU A 24 31.24 20.98 0.33
C LEU A 24 32.33 19.92 0.48
N ASP A 25 32.22 19.13 1.56
CA ASP A 25 33.10 17.99 1.78
C ASP A 25 32.99 16.99 0.60
N PRO A 26 34.12 16.45 0.08
CA PRO A 26 34.12 15.52 -1.04
C PRO A 26 33.21 14.31 -0.85
N ARG A 27 33.10 13.78 0.37
CA ARG A 27 32.23 12.63 0.68
C ARG A 27 30.75 12.98 0.56
N VAL A 28 30.38 14.21 0.92
CA VAL A 28 29.01 14.71 0.76
C VAL A 28 28.70 14.90 -0.73
N LEU A 29 29.67 15.39 -1.50
CA LEU A 29 29.56 15.51 -2.94
C LEU A 29 29.32 14.15 -3.61
N ASP A 30 30.07 13.13 -3.21
CA ASP A 30 29.93 11.76 -3.73
C ASP A 30 28.58 11.13 -3.36
N ILE A 31 28.11 11.34 -2.12
CA ILE A 31 26.79 10.87 -1.69
C ILE A 31 25.69 11.55 -2.52
N VAL A 32 25.74 12.88 -2.67
CA VAL A 32 24.73 13.62 -3.45
C VAL A 32 24.77 13.21 -4.93
N ASN A 33 25.97 13.01 -5.51
CA ASN A 33 26.12 12.52 -6.88
C ASN A 33 25.53 11.11 -7.04
N ASN A 34 25.84 10.18 -6.13
CA ASN A 34 25.29 8.82 -6.19
C ASN A 34 23.78 8.78 -5.99
N MET A 35 23.24 9.64 -5.11
CA MET A 35 21.79 9.76 -4.95
C MET A 35 21.12 10.40 -6.16
N TYR A 36 21.77 11.38 -6.81
CA TYR A 36 21.31 11.94 -8.08
C TYR A 36 21.31 10.90 -9.21
N LEU A 37 22.39 10.13 -9.36
CA LEU A 37 22.49 9.04 -10.35
C LEU A 37 21.40 7.98 -10.14
N ASN A 38 21.17 7.56 -8.90
CA ASN A 38 20.07 6.66 -8.57
C ASN A 38 18.68 7.28 -8.82
N ALA A 39 18.53 8.59 -8.62
CA ALA A 39 17.28 9.30 -8.87
C ALA A 39 16.95 9.37 -10.37
N ILE A 40 17.95 9.62 -11.22
CA ILE A 40 17.78 9.66 -12.68
C ILE A 40 17.64 8.27 -13.31
N GLU A 41 18.23 7.23 -12.71
CA GLU A 41 18.11 5.84 -13.17
C GLU A 41 16.82 5.15 -12.69
N SER A 42 16.06 5.77 -11.79
CA SER A 42 14.78 5.25 -11.33
C SER A 42 13.75 5.20 -12.46
N GLU A 43 12.98 4.11 -12.57
CA GLU A 43 11.87 3.97 -13.53
C GLU A 43 10.78 5.05 -13.39
N THR A 44 10.74 5.72 -12.23
CA THR A 44 9.83 6.83 -11.93
C THR A 44 10.42 8.23 -12.21
N PHE A 45 11.67 8.30 -12.68
CA PHE A 45 12.28 9.56 -13.08
C PHE A 45 11.48 10.18 -14.23
N ALA A 46 11.10 11.45 -14.07
CA ALA A 46 10.17 12.15 -14.96
C ALA A 46 8.75 11.54 -15.07
N GLN A 47 8.38 10.58 -14.22
CA GLN A 47 6.99 10.14 -14.06
C GLN A 47 6.36 10.84 -12.86
N TYR A 48 5.20 11.42 -13.10
CA TYR A 48 4.40 12.13 -12.11
C TYR A 48 3.85 11.15 -11.05
N ARG A 49 4.09 11.43 -9.76
CA ARG A 49 3.46 10.70 -8.63
C ARG A 49 2.37 11.56 -8.02
N SER A 50 1.29 10.94 -7.54
CA SER A 50 0.18 11.64 -6.86
C SER A 50 0.60 12.36 -5.57
N GLY A 51 1.76 12.04 -4.98
CA GLY A 51 2.37 12.79 -3.87
C GLY A 51 3.32 13.91 -4.30
N ASP A 52 3.70 13.99 -5.58
CA ASP A 52 4.53 15.07 -6.12
C ASP A 52 3.71 16.31 -6.48
N GLU A 53 2.39 16.16 -6.63
CA GLU A 53 1.48 17.23 -7.05
C GLU A 53 1.25 18.31 -5.98
N LEU A 54 1.64 18.06 -4.72
CA LEU A 54 1.23 18.90 -3.59
C LEU A 54 2.37 19.50 -2.76
N LEU A 55 3.62 19.42 -3.20
CA LEU A 55 4.72 19.82 -2.34
C LEU A 55 5.10 21.31 -2.48
N TRP A 56 5.20 21.87 -3.69
CA TRP A 56 5.56 23.29 -3.85
C TRP A 56 5.30 23.81 -5.26
N ASP A 57 4.40 24.78 -5.42
CA ASP A 57 4.22 25.49 -6.67
C ASP A 57 5.10 26.76 -6.64
N ILE A 58 6.26 26.72 -7.31
CA ILE A 58 7.23 27.83 -7.29
C ILE A 58 6.66 29.18 -7.75
N VAL A 59 5.53 29.17 -8.47
CA VAL A 59 4.88 30.40 -8.94
C VAL A 59 3.81 30.85 -7.94
N LYS A 60 2.95 29.94 -7.46
CA LYS A 60 1.86 30.29 -6.52
C LYS A 60 2.34 30.48 -5.08
N ASP A 61 3.41 29.78 -4.70
CA ASP A 61 3.94 29.80 -3.34
C ASP A 61 5.06 30.83 -3.12
N LEU A 62 5.37 31.65 -4.13
CA LEU A 62 6.37 32.71 -4.03
C LEU A 62 5.83 33.96 -3.33
N THR A 63 5.41 33.79 -2.08
CA THR A 63 4.98 34.87 -1.19
C THR A 63 5.86 34.91 0.06
N LEU A 64 5.95 36.08 0.72
CA LEU A 64 6.82 36.22 1.90
C LEU A 64 6.44 35.26 3.03
N VAL A 65 5.14 35.01 3.26
CA VAL A 65 4.65 34.04 4.25
C VAL A 65 5.05 32.60 3.87
N ASN A 66 4.84 32.20 2.62
CA ASN A 66 5.13 30.84 2.17
C ASN A 66 6.64 30.53 2.16
N ILE A 67 7.48 31.47 1.72
CA ILE A 67 8.94 31.30 1.77
C ILE A 67 9.49 31.38 3.20
N SER A 68 8.78 32.06 4.12
CA SER A 68 9.17 32.19 5.54
C SER A 68 8.55 31.10 6.41
N GLY A 69 8.56 29.87 5.92
CA GLY A 69 8.14 28.66 6.64
C GLY A 69 6.72 28.17 6.34
N GLY A 70 5.87 28.96 5.67
CA GLY A 70 4.50 28.55 5.33
C GLY A 70 4.42 27.31 4.43
N VAL A 71 5.35 27.14 3.49
CA VAL A 71 5.45 25.90 2.69
C VAL A 71 5.74 24.71 3.61
N MET A 72 6.74 24.82 4.50
CA MET A 72 7.14 23.73 5.39
C MET A 72 6.02 23.27 6.31
N LEU A 73 5.18 24.19 6.80
CA LEU A 73 4.04 23.85 7.63
C LEU A 73 2.98 23.03 6.88
N ARG A 74 2.75 23.27 5.58
CA ARG A 74 1.81 22.47 4.78
C ARG A 74 2.31 21.05 4.54
N LEU A 75 3.63 20.87 4.47
CA LEU A 75 4.27 19.62 4.09
C LEU A 75 4.66 18.75 5.28
N SER A 76 4.55 19.28 6.48
CA SER A 76 4.93 18.58 7.70
C SER A 76 3.74 18.40 8.64
N ASP A 77 3.68 17.19 9.16
CA ASP A 77 2.85 16.71 10.27
C ASP A 77 3.33 17.19 11.65
N ARG A 78 4.39 18.00 11.70
CA ARG A 78 4.93 18.58 12.92
C ARG A 78 4.22 19.89 13.30
N THR A 79 3.71 19.94 14.53
CA THR A 79 3.00 21.09 15.09
C THR A 79 3.91 22.16 15.71
N ASP A 80 5.22 21.92 15.75
CA ASP A 80 6.23 22.76 16.41
C ASP A 80 7.16 23.49 15.40
N LEU A 81 6.70 23.68 14.16
CA LEU A 81 7.42 24.46 13.16
C LEU A 81 7.04 25.94 13.26
N ASP A 82 8.04 26.77 13.56
CA ASP A 82 7.88 28.22 13.53
C ASP A 82 7.79 28.73 12.09
N PHE A 83 6.84 29.64 11.83
CA PHE A 83 6.74 30.37 10.57
C PHE A 83 6.30 31.82 10.80
N ILE A 84 6.62 32.69 9.85
CA ILE A 84 6.25 34.10 9.92
C ILE A 84 4.90 34.29 9.24
N LYS A 85 3.86 34.47 10.06
CA LYS A 85 2.52 34.80 9.60
C LYS A 85 2.42 36.18 8.95
N LYS A 86 1.39 36.37 8.13
CA LYS A 86 1.03 37.66 7.51
C LYS A 86 0.96 38.80 8.54
N GLU A 87 0.33 38.55 9.69
CA GLU A 87 0.19 39.53 10.78
C GLU A 87 1.53 40.09 11.29
N ASN A 88 2.61 39.30 11.21
CA ASN A 88 3.94 39.75 11.60
C ASN A 88 4.52 40.71 10.57
N PHE A 89 4.33 40.43 9.27
CA PHE A 89 4.76 41.36 8.22
C PHE A 89 3.99 42.68 8.28
N ASP A 90 2.66 42.61 8.47
CA ASP A 90 1.81 43.80 8.59
C ASP A 90 2.16 44.65 9.83
N LYS A 91 2.67 44.02 10.91
CA LYS A 91 3.09 44.71 12.14
C LYS A 91 4.44 45.40 12.03
N TYR A 92 5.39 44.83 11.30
CA TYR A 92 6.78 45.30 11.30
C TYR A 92 7.21 46.00 10.01
N LEU A 93 6.42 45.94 8.94
CA LEU A 93 6.68 46.70 7.71
C LEU A 93 5.83 47.99 7.68
N SER A 94 6.48 49.10 7.36
CA SER A 94 5.80 50.37 7.06
C SER A 94 5.23 50.36 5.64
N GLN A 95 4.26 51.22 5.36
CA GLN A 95 3.61 51.29 4.04
C GLN A 95 4.61 51.59 2.90
N ASP A 96 5.62 52.40 3.16
CA ASP A 96 6.68 52.71 2.19
C ASP A 96 7.54 51.47 1.88
N GLN A 97 7.78 50.61 2.87
CA GLN A 97 8.52 49.36 2.69
C GLN A 97 7.69 48.31 1.95
N ILE A 98 6.38 48.26 2.20
CA ILE A 98 5.46 47.38 1.47
C ILE A 98 5.44 47.72 -0.03
N ASN A 99 5.43 49.02 -0.35
CA ASN A 99 5.44 49.49 -1.74
C ASN A 99 6.76 49.18 -2.49
N LEU A 100 7.83 48.84 -1.76
CA LEU A 100 9.13 48.44 -2.31
C LEU A 100 9.26 46.92 -2.46
N LEU A 101 8.30 46.13 -1.96
CA LEU A 101 8.36 44.68 -2.06
C LEU A 101 8.20 44.23 -3.51
N LYS A 102 9.08 43.30 -3.91
CA LYS A 102 9.02 42.65 -5.23
C LYS A 102 8.00 41.52 -5.28
N TYR A 103 7.62 40.98 -4.12
CA TYR A 103 6.74 39.82 -3.98
C TYR A 103 5.72 40.11 -2.88
N ASP A 104 4.51 39.61 -3.07
CA ASP A 104 3.40 39.81 -2.13
C ASP A 104 3.69 39.14 -0.78
N ILE A 105 3.12 39.72 0.28
CA ILE A 105 3.22 39.14 1.63
C ILE A 105 2.59 37.73 1.65
N GLY A 106 1.46 37.54 0.95
CA GLY A 106 0.76 36.25 0.89
C GLY A 106 -0.29 36.05 1.98
N GLN A 107 -0.77 34.82 2.12
CA GLN A 107 -1.74 34.40 3.12
C GLN A 107 -1.17 33.28 3.99
N ASP A 108 -1.68 33.16 5.21
CA ASP A 108 -1.31 32.07 6.11
C ASP A 108 -1.88 30.74 5.58
N PRO A 109 -1.09 29.65 5.57
CA PRO A 109 -1.51 28.37 5.03
C PRO A 109 -2.68 27.77 5.84
N GLN A 110 -3.69 27.25 5.16
CA GLN A 110 -4.76 26.47 5.79
C GLN A 110 -4.23 25.06 6.13
N LEU A 111 -4.43 24.64 7.38
CA LEU A 111 -4.08 23.30 7.84
C LEU A 111 -5.11 22.32 7.26
N TRP A 112 -4.65 21.38 6.42
CA TRP A 112 -5.51 20.34 5.85
C TRP A 112 -6.01 19.34 6.91
N MET A 113 -5.43 19.31 8.11
CA MET A 113 -5.83 18.41 9.20
C MET A 113 -7.05 18.88 10.01
N ILE A 114 -7.65 20.03 9.71
CA ILE A 114 -8.88 20.49 10.38
C ILE A 114 -9.81 21.08 9.33
N ASN A 115 -10.62 20.24 8.68
CA ASN A 115 -11.92 20.58 8.10
C ASN A 115 -12.59 19.32 7.52
N GLU A 116 -13.49 18.71 8.28
CA GLU A 116 -14.24 17.48 7.94
C GLU A 116 -15.45 17.68 6.99
N GLU A 117 -15.60 18.81 6.30
CA GLU A 117 -16.91 19.15 5.68
C GLU A 117 -16.91 19.52 4.17
N LYS A 118 -15.89 19.20 3.37
CA LYS A 118 -15.86 19.64 1.94
C LYS A 118 -15.37 18.60 0.92
N GLU A 119 -15.73 17.32 1.06
CA GLU A 119 -15.31 16.27 0.12
C GLU A 119 -16.29 15.94 -1.02
N GLU A 120 -17.46 16.59 -1.15
CA GLU A 120 -18.47 16.13 -2.13
C GLU A 120 -18.47 16.83 -3.51
N GLU A 121 -17.64 17.85 -3.78
CA GLU A 121 -17.72 18.60 -5.05
C GLU A 121 -16.54 18.42 -6.02
N GLU A 122 -15.42 17.79 -5.62
CA GLU A 122 -14.20 17.73 -6.46
C GLU A 122 -14.05 16.47 -7.34
N GLU A 123 -14.89 15.44 -7.16
CA GLU A 123 -14.76 14.16 -7.90
C GLU A 123 -15.09 14.23 -9.40
N GLU A 124 -15.83 15.25 -9.88
CA GLU A 124 -16.30 15.28 -11.28
C GLU A 124 -15.26 15.79 -12.32
N ASP A 125 -14.23 16.54 -11.92
CA ASP A 125 -13.28 17.15 -12.88
C ASP A 125 -12.03 16.27 -13.15
N TYR A 126 -11.73 15.34 -12.24
CA TYR A 126 -10.53 14.49 -12.33
C TYR A 126 -10.61 13.44 -13.46
N ASP A 127 -11.82 12.98 -13.77
CA ASP A 127 -12.06 11.85 -14.68
C ASP A 127 -11.88 12.21 -16.17
N LYS A 128 -11.86 13.50 -16.52
CA LYS A 128 -11.68 13.97 -17.92
C LYS A 128 -10.23 13.99 -18.37
N LYS A 129 -9.25 14.17 -17.48
CA LYS A 129 -7.84 14.36 -17.86
C LYS A 129 -7.05 13.06 -18.05
N ARG A 130 -7.50 11.94 -17.48
CA ARG A 130 -6.77 10.66 -17.48
C ARG A 130 -6.81 9.90 -18.82
N LYS A 131 -7.69 10.28 -19.76
CA LYS A 131 -7.89 9.57 -21.03
C LYS A 131 -6.81 9.80 -22.10
N LEU A 132 -5.78 10.64 -21.88
CA LEU A 132 -4.92 11.08 -23.01
C LEU A 132 -3.53 10.43 -23.13
N ASN A 133 -2.96 9.73 -22.15
CA ASN A 133 -1.56 9.26 -22.27
C ASN A 133 -1.33 7.84 -21.72
N LEU A 134 -1.29 6.85 -22.60
CA LEU A 134 -0.73 5.51 -22.35
C LEU A 134 0.41 5.23 -23.35
N LYS A 135 1.63 4.98 -22.85
CA LYS A 135 2.68 4.26 -23.58
C LYS A 135 3.36 3.24 -22.66
N LYS A 136 3.68 2.07 -23.23
CA LYS A 136 4.15 0.83 -22.56
C LYS A 136 5.58 0.96 -21.99
N PRO A 137 5.92 0.23 -20.91
CA PRO A 137 7.25 0.26 -20.29
C PRO A 137 8.29 -0.61 -21.04
N ILE A 138 9.56 -0.25 -20.92
CA ILE A 138 10.74 -0.91 -21.52
C ILE A 138 11.66 -1.37 -20.38
N VAL A 139 12.17 -2.61 -20.46
CA VAL A 139 13.06 -3.25 -19.48
C VAL A 139 14.52 -3.12 -19.91
N THR A 140 15.44 -2.84 -18.98
CA THR A 140 16.91 -2.94 -19.21
C THR A 140 17.63 -3.71 -18.08
N PRO A 141 18.66 -4.53 -18.37
CA PRO A 141 19.30 -5.42 -17.40
C PRO A 141 20.53 -4.80 -16.71
N ILE A 142 20.72 -5.10 -15.41
CA ILE A 142 21.81 -4.60 -14.56
C ILE A 142 22.91 -5.67 -14.41
N LYS A 143 24.20 -5.25 -14.37
CA LYS A 143 25.38 -6.11 -14.09
C LYS A 143 25.79 -6.06 -12.61
N PRO A 144 26.38 -7.13 -12.04
CA PRO A 144 26.69 -7.23 -10.61
C PRO A 144 28.00 -6.49 -10.24
N VAL A 145 28.06 -5.93 -9.02
CA VAL A 145 29.23 -5.25 -8.45
C VAL A 145 29.79 -6.06 -7.27
N ASP A 146 31.12 -6.15 -7.19
CA ASP A 146 31.90 -6.99 -6.28
C ASP A 146 31.70 -6.69 -4.79
N SER A 147 31.63 -7.77 -4.02
CA SER A 147 31.47 -7.83 -2.57
C SER A 147 32.82 -7.84 -1.87
N ASN A 148 33.20 -6.75 -1.20
CA ASN A 148 34.01 -6.80 0.00
C ASN A 148 33.92 -5.46 0.74
N GLU A 149 33.76 -5.55 2.07
CA GLU A 149 33.59 -4.46 3.06
C GLU A 149 32.16 -3.92 3.27
N VAL A 150 31.31 -4.70 3.96
CA VAL A 150 30.21 -4.13 4.77
C VAL A 150 30.21 -4.76 6.16
N SER A 151 30.40 -3.91 7.17
CA SER A 151 30.33 -4.22 8.60
C SER A 151 28.95 -4.75 9.02
N SER A 152 28.95 -5.82 9.80
CA SER A 152 27.83 -6.73 10.07
C SER A 152 26.78 -6.28 11.12
N SER A 153 26.43 -4.99 11.24
CA SER A 153 25.49 -4.57 12.31
C SER A 153 24.41 -3.55 11.94
N SER A 154 24.02 -3.46 10.67
CA SER A 154 22.79 -2.74 10.28
C SER A 154 21.73 -3.74 9.83
N PHE A 155 20.57 -3.76 10.48
CA PHE A 155 19.40 -4.47 9.97
C PHE A 155 19.02 -3.89 8.61
N LEU A 156 19.35 -4.60 7.54
CA LEU A 156 19.02 -4.21 6.18
C LEU A 156 17.53 -4.50 5.92
N GLN A 157 16.85 -3.56 5.29
CA GLN A 157 15.45 -3.73 4.89
C GLN A 157 15.39 -4.70 3.69
N THR A 158 15.11 -5.98 3.96
CA THR A 158 15.05 -7.06 2.96
C THR A 158 13.69 -7.18 2.29
N LYS A 159 12.94 -6.09 2.07
CA LYS A 159 11.63 -6.14 1.37
C LYS A 159 11.70 -6.85 0.01
N SER A 160 12.91 -7.03 -0.53
CA SER A 160 13.22 -7.75 -1.76
C SER A 160 13.43 -9.27 -1.64
N GLY A 161 13.37 -9.88 -0.45
CA GLY A 161 13.58 -11.33 -0.28
C GLY A 161 12.59 -12.21 -1.06
N ALA A 162 11.42 -11.69 -1.42
CA ALA A 162 10.44 -12.37 -2.28
C ALA A 162 10.88 -12.45 -3.75
N TRP A 163 11.77 -11.55 -4.22
CA TRP A 163 12.26 -11.58 -5.60
C TRP A 163 13.28 -12.71 -5.86
N ASN A 164 13.98 -13.19 -4.82
CA ASN A 164 14.87 -14.35 -4.98
C ASN A 164 14.09 -15.60 -5.38
N THR A 165 12.89 -15.80 -4.81
CA THR A 165 12.01 -16.92 -5.17
C THR A 165 11.46 -16.80 -6.60
N ILE A 166 11.26 -15.57 -7.10
CA ILE A 166 10.85 -15.32 -8.48
C ILE A 166 12.02 -15.55 -9.45
N MET A 167 13.24 -15.14 -9.09
CA MET A 167 14.44 -15.36 -9.90
C MET A 167 14.84 -16.84 -9.98
N ASP A 168 14.64 -17.61 -8.90
CA ASP A 168 14.87 -19.07 -8.90
C ASP A 168 13.88 -19.81 -9.81
N ALA A 169 12.65 -19.30 -9.97
CA ALA A 169 11.67 -19.85 -10.91
C ALA A 169 12.01 -19.51 -12.38
N ASP A 170 12.63 -18.36 -12.64
CA ASP A 170 13.07 -17.96 -13.98
C ASP A 170 14.33 -18.71 -14.45
N ALA A 171 15.17 -19.22 -13.53
CA ALA A 171 16.42 -19.93 -13.86
C ALA A 171 16.24 -21.34 -14.46
N VAL A 172 15.01 -21.89 -14.47
CA VAL A 172 14.71 -23.23 -15.02
C VAL A 172 14.35 -23.17 -16.52
N VAL A 173 14.31 -21.98 -17.13
CA VAL A 173 13.83 -21.79 -18.51
C VAL A 173 14.96 -21.46 -19.47
N ASP A 174 15.97 -22.33 -19.55
CA ASP A 174 17.04 -22.24 -20.57
C ASP A 174 17.25 -23.55 -21.35
N ASP A 175 16.23 -24.42 -21.42
CA ASP A 175 16.21 -25.54 -22.38
C ASP A 175 15.19 -25.28 -23.50
N VAL A 176 15.69 -24.65 -24.56
CA VAL A 176 14.95 -24.26 -25.76
C VAL A 176 14.65 -25.52 -26.58
N ASN A 177 13.48 -26.15 -26.36
CA ASN A 177 12.73 -26.93 -27.36
C ASN A 177 11.43 -27.57 -26.80
N ASN A 178 10.49 -26.78 -26.26
CA ASN A 178 9.12 -27.30 -26.12
C ASN A 178 8.05 -26.21 -26.29
N THR A 179 7.43 -26.21 -27.46
CA THR A 179 6.20 -25.48 -27.74
C THR A 179 5.06 -26.14 -26.98
N ASN A 180 4.74 -25.68 -25.77
CA ASN A 180 3.45 -25.91 -25.12
C ASN A 180 3.15 -24.81 -24.09
N ASN A 181 1.99 -24.16 -24.24
CA ASN A 181 1.38 -23.27 -23.26
C ASN A 181 1.48 -23.86 -21.83
N SER A 182 2.20 -23.22 -20.91
CA SER A 182 2.07 -23.53 -19.47
C SER A 182 2.67 -22.48 -18.53
N VAL A 183 1.78 -21.84 -17.77
CA VAL A 183 1.85 -21.56 -16.32
C VAL A 183 3.09 -20.83 -15.75
N ARG A 184 3.12 -19.49 -15.85
CA ARG A 184 4.10 -18.62 -15.17
C ARG A 184 3.75 -18.31 -13.70
N GLY A 185 3.49 -19.31 -12.86
CA GLY A 185 3.22 -19.08 -11.44
C GLY A 185 2.93 -20.32 -10.58
N SER A 186 3.14 -21.52 -11.12
CA SER A 186 2.67 -22.77 -10.51
C SER A 186 3.59 -23.44 -9.49
N GLU A 187 4.61 -22.78 -8.93
CA GLU A 187 5.48 -23.45 -7.95
C GLU A 187 5.82 -22.61 -6.72
N ILE A 188 4.96 -21.66 -6.33
CA ILE A 188 4.98 -21.17 -4.94
C ILE A 188 4.17 -22.16 -4.10
N PRO A 189 4.78 -22.88 -3.14
CA PRO A 189 4.03 -23.79 -2.27
C PRO A 189 3.03 -22.96 -1.46
N ARG A 190 1.73 -23.19 -1.71
CA ARG A 190 0.63 -22.56 -0.98
C ARG A 190 0.05 -23.53 0.04
N SER A 191 -0.49 -22.97 1.12
CA SER A 191 -1.18 -23.74 2.15
C SER A 191 -2.52 -24.28 1.66
N GLU A 192 -3.08 -25.23 2.41
CA GLU A 192 -4.45 -25.75 2.18
C GLU A 192 -5.52 -24.84 2.82
N LEU A 193 -5.25 -23.53 2.92
CA LEU A 193 -6.20 -22.53 3.43
C LEU A 193 -7.08 -22.02 2.29
N ILE A 194 -8.40 -22.07 2.49
CA ILE A 194 -9.38 -21.37 1.67
C ILE A 194 -9.94 -20.18 2.45
N VAL A 195 -9.90 -19.00 1.86
CA VAL A 195 -10.53 -17.79 2.41
C VAL A 195 -11.77 -17.47 1.59
N VAL A 196 -12.94 -17.53 2.21
CA VAL A 196 -14.23 -17.24 1.57
C VAL A 196 -14.63 -15.81 1.89
N SER A 197 -14.42 -14.91 0.93
CA SER A 197 -14.75 -13.49 1.04
C SER A 197 -15.98 -13.09 0.19
N SER A 198 -16.75 -14.08 -0.26
CA SER A 198 -17.94 -13.89 -1.10
C SER A 198 -19.09 -13.11 -0.45
N LEU A 199 -19.00 -12.79 0.85
CA LEU A 199 -19.93 -11.91 1.54
C LEU A 199 -19.42 -10.46 1.63
N VAL A 200 -18.19 -10.17 1.23
CA VAL A 200 -17.60 -8.83 1.32
C VAL A 200 -17.93 -8.02 0.08
N ASP A 201 -18.55 -6.84 0.26
CA ASP A 201 -19.06 -6.04 -0.85
C ASP A 201 -18.04 -5.02 -1.38
N LYS A 202 -17.18 -4.47 -0.50
CA LYS A 202 -16.36 -3.30 -0.82
C LYS A 202 -15.10 -3.68 -1.61
N PRO A 203 -14.88 -3.15 -2.83
CA PRO A 203 -13.68 -3.45 -3.63
C PRO A 203 -12.33 -3.18 -2.92
N PRO A 204 -12.14 -2.09 -2.14
CA PRO A 204 -10.91 -1.89 -1.37
C PRO A 204 -10.61 -3.02 -0.38
N ASN A 205 -11.64 -3.50 0.35
CA ASN A 205 -11.49 -4.57 1.34
C ASN A 205 -11.10 -5.88 0.62
N LEU A 206 -11.75 -6.20 -0.49
CA LEU A 206 -11.42 -7.35 -1.32
C LEU A 206 -10.00 -7.27 -1.88
N GLY A 207 -9.54 -6.09 -2.34
CA GLY A 207 -8.17 -5.89 -2.81
C GLY A 207 -7.14 -6.10 -1.71
N GLY A 208 -7.44 -5.63 -0.50
CA GLY A 208 -6.61 -5.84 0.68
C GLY A 208 -6.55 -7.29 1.15
N ILE A 209 -7.68 -8.00 1.12
CA ILE A 209 -7.75 -9.44 1.42
C ILE A 209 -6.99 -10.24 0.35
N CYS A 210 -7.12 -9.89 -0.93
CA CYS A 210 -6.37 -10.51 -2.02
C CYS A 210 -4.85 -10.42 -1.78
N ARG A 211 -4.36 -9.21 -1.50
CA ARG A 211 -2.94 -8.99 -1.18
C ARG A 211 -2.48 -9.75 0.05
N LEU A 212 -3.28 -9.76 1.10
CA LEU A 212 -2.99 -10.49 2.33
C LEU A 212 -2.87 -12.00 2.07
N CYS A 213 -3.85 -12.59 1.38
CA CYS A 213 -3.90 -14.00 1.04
C CYS A 213 -2.70 -14.42 0.19
N ASP A 214 -2.30 -13.58 -0.76
CA ASP A 214 -1.12 -13.82 -1.58
C ASP A 214 0.16 -13.87 -0.73
N VAL A 215 0.38 -12.82 0.07
CA VAL A 215 1.58 -12.65 0.90
C VAL A 215 1.72 -13.74 1.97
N LEU A 216 0.60 -14.22 2.54
CA LEU A 216 0.59 -15.26 3.57
C LEU A 216 0.45 -16.68 2.99
N GLY A 217 0.46 -16.83 1.67
CA GLY A 217 0.44 -18.14 1.02
C GLY A 217 -0.88 -18.91 1.22
N ALA A 218 -2.02 -18.22 1.26
CA ALA A 218 -3.32 -18.89 1.20
C ALA A 218 -3.44 -19.67 -0.11
N GLY A 219 -4.14 -20.81 -0.08
CA GLY A 219 -4.32 -21.70 -1.23
C GLY A 219 -5.35 -21.17 -2.22
N LEU A 220 -6.45 -20.61 -1.73
CA LEU A 220 -7.56 -20.15 -2.56
C LEU A 220 -8.32 -18.99 -1.90
N LEU A 221 -8.69 -17.99 -2.69
CA LEU A 221 -9.59 -16.91 -2.29
C LEU A 221 -10.88 -16.98 -3.12
N THR A 222 -12.04 -16.91 -2.48
CA THR A 222 -13.32 -16.82 -3.21
C THR A 222 -13.87 -15.40 -3.20
N LEU A 223 -14.49 -15.01 -4.31
CA LEU A 223 -15.14 -13.71 -4.51
C LEU A 223 -16.60 -13.92 -4.93
N HIS A 224 -17.48 -12.96 -4.61
CA HIS A 224 -18.86 -12.98 -5.09
C HIS A 224 -18.94 -12.82 -6.62
N ASP A 225 -18.16 -11.87 -7.13
CA ASP A 225 -18.03 -11.52 -8.54
C ASP A 225 -16.53 -11.38 -8.84
N ILE A 226 -16.01 -12.21 -9.74
CA ILE A 226 -14.59 -12.20 -10.10
C ILE A 226 -14.20 -10.91 -10.85
N GLU A 227 -15.15 -10.22 -11.48
CA GLU A 227 -14.90 -8.99 -12.24
C GLU A 227 -14.50 -7.82 -11.33
N VAL A 228 -14.72 -7.92 -10.02
CA VAL A 228 -14.23 -6.93 -9.03
C VAL A 228 -12.72 -6.72 -9.13
N LYS A 229 -11.95 -7.72 -9.61
CA LYS A 229 -10.50 -7.58 -9.85
C LYS A 229 -10.16 -6.46 -10.83
N ASN A 230 -11.08 -6.11 -11.72
CA ASN A 230 -10.93 -5.06 -12.72
C ASN A 230 -11.24 -3.67 -12.15
N HIS A 231 -11.88 -3.58 -10.98
CA HIS A 231 -12.24 -2.33 -10.33
C HIS A 231 -11.00 -1.56 -9.87
N ILE A 232 -10.99 -0.23 -10.08
CA ILE A 232 -9.83 0.62 -9.74
C ILE A 232 -9.48 0.55 -8.25
N ASN A 233 -10.48 0.68 -7.37
CA ASN A 233 -10.30 0.62 -5.92
C ASN A 233 -9.80 -0.75 -5.42
N PHE A 234 -10.10 -1.84 -6.13
CA PHE A 234 -9.51 -3.15 -5.82
C PHE A 234 -8.02 -3.17 -6.21
N LYS A 235 -7.70 -2.78 -7.46
CA LYS A 235 -6.32 -2.80 -7.99
C LYS A 235 -5.36 -1.92 -7.19
N THR A 236 -5.81 -0.74 -6.76
CA THR A 236 -5.00 0.19 -5.95
C THR A 236 -4.51 -0.45 -4.65
N VAL A 237 -5.32 -1.31 -4.03
CA VAL A 237 -4.99 -1.97 -2.75
C VAL A 237 -4.29 -3.32 -2.97
N ALA A 238 -4.69 -4.07 -4.01
CA ALA A 238 -4.14 -5.39 -4.33
C ALA A 238 -2.68 -5.34 -4.76
N VAL A 239 -2.22 -4.26 -5.41
CA VAL A 239 -0.82 -4.07 -5.85
C VAL A 239 -0.30 -5.30 -6.59
N THR A 240 -1.01 -5.74 -7.65
CA THR A 240 -0.69 -6.90 -8.51
C THR A 240 -0.83 -8.29 -7.89
N ALA A 241 -1.20 -8.42 -6.61
CA ALA A 241 -1.49 -9.70 -5.98
C ALA A 241 -2.56 -10.51 -6.71
N ASP A 242 -3.46 -9.83 -7.43
CA ASP A 242 -4.52 -10.42 -8.25
C ASP A 242 -4.01 -11.26 -9.44
N GLN A 243 -2.74 -11.08 -9.83
CA GLN A 243 -2.10 -11.86 -10.87
C GLN A 243 -1.58 -13.21 -10.34
N TRP A 244 -1.36 -13.33 -9.03
CA TRP A 244 -0.66 -14.45 -8.41
C TRP A 244 -1.54 -15.27 -7.47
N MET A 245 -2.50 -14.63 -6.80
CA MET A 245 -3.41 -15.26 -5.86
C MET A 245 -4.46 -16.09 -6.61
N PRO A 246 -4.54 -17.42 -6.40
CA PRO A 246 -5.62 -18.23 -6.95
C PRO A 246 -6.98 -17.74 -6.46
N MET A 247 -7.87 -17.42 -7.40
CA MET A 247 -9.20 -16.91 -7.10
C MET A 247 -10.27 -17.64 -7.91
N ILE A 248 -11.42 -17.88 -7.29
CA ILE A 248 -12.62 -18.39 -7.96
C ILE A 248 -13.85 -17.55 -7.60
N GLU A 249 -14.83 -17.52 -8.51
CA GLU A 249 -16.13 -16.96 -8.23
C GLU A 249 -17.00 -17.96 -7.47
N VAL A 250 -17.54 -17.54 -6.33
CA VAL A 250 -18.58 -18.24 -5.58
C VAL A 250 -19.63 -17.21 -5.20
N LYS A 251 -20.74 -17.19 -5.94
CA LYS A 251 -21.86 -16.28 -5.69
C LYS A 251 -22.52 -16.55 -4.34
N MET A 252 -23.19 -15.53 -3.78
CA MET A 252 -23.75 -15.59 -2.42
C MET A 252 -24.72 -16.76 -2.24
N GLU A 253 -25.59 -16.98 -3.22
CA GLU A 253 -26.55 -18.08 -3.27
C GLU A 253 -25.90 -19.46 -3.30
N ASN A 254 -24.64 -19.55 -3.73
CA ASN A 254 -23.89 -20.80 -3.87
C ASN A 254 -22.92 -21.05 -2.71
N ILE A 255 -22.75 -20.10 -1.77
CA ILE A 255 -21.82 -20.25 -0.64
C ILE A 255 -22.18 -21.50 0.17
N LYS A 256 -23.46 -21.70 0.50
CA LYS A 256 -23.91 -22.86 1.27
C LYS A 256 -23.52 -24.18 0.61
N GLN A 257 -23.76 -24.31 -0.69
CA GLN A 257 -23.39 -25.53 -1.42
C GLN A 257 -21.87 -25.72 -1.46
N TYR A 258 -21.12 -24.63 -1.68
CA TYR A 258 -19.66 -24.66 -1.68
C TYR A 258 -19.09 -25.12 -0.32
N LEU A 259 -19.64 -24.64 0.80
CA LEU A 259 -19.25 -25.07 2.15
C LEU A 259 -19.47 -26.58 2.32
N LEU A 260 -20.62 -27.11 1.93
CA LEU A 260 -20.94 -28.53 2.02
C LEU A 260 -19.99 -29.39 1.16
N ASP A 261 -19.63 -28.90 -0.03
CA ASP A 261 -18.67 -29.57 -0.91
C ASP A 261 -17.29 -29.64 -0.27
N LYS A 262 -16.80 -28.53 0.28
CA LYS A 262 -15.49 -28.48 0.98
C LYS A 262 -15.47 -29.31 2.24
N LYS A 263 -16.58 -29.40 2.98
CA LYS A 263 -16.72 -30.32 4.11
C LYS A 263 -16.52 -31.78 3.69
N ARG A 264 -17.09 -32.19 2.55
CA ARG A 264 -16.89 -33.54 1.98
C ARG A 264 -15.47 -33.79 1.50
N GLU A 265 -14.74 -32.76 1.09
CA GLU A 265 -13.31 -32.81 0.75
C GLU A 265 -12.37 -32.84 1.98
N GLY A 266 -12.94 -32.80 3.18
CA GLY A 266 -12.22 -32.87 4.45
C GLY A 266 -11.73 -31.52 4.98
N TYR A 267 -12.31 -30.40 4.53
CA TYR A 267 -12.04 -29.09 5.13
C TYR A 267 -12.84 -28.91 6.42
N THR A 268 -12.20 -28.32 7.41
CA THR A 268 -12.88 -27.76 8.58
C THR A 268 -13.39 -26.36 8.24
N LEU A 269 -14.69 -26.15 8.44
CA LEU A 269 -15.38 -24.91 8.13
C LEU A 269 -15.37 -23.99 9.35
N ILE A 270 -14.68 -22.87 9.24
CA ILE A 270 -14.42 -21.93 10.33
C ILE A 270 -15.08 -20.58 9.99
N GLY A 271 -15.94 -20.07 10.85
CA GLY A 271 -16.45 -18.69 10.72
C GLY A 271 -15.55 -17.71 11.45
N LEU A 272 -15.18 -16.60 10.82
CA LEU A 272 -14.64 -15.44 11.52
C LEU A 272 -15.81 -14.57 11.97
N GLU A 273 -16.33 -14.82 13.17
CA GLU A 273 -17.53 -14.17 13.67
C GLU A 273 -17.62 -14.20 15.20
N GLN A 274 -18.24 -13.17 15.78
CA GLN A 274 -18.56 -13.08 17.20
C GLN A 274 -19.92 -13.72 17.47
N THR A 275 -19.93 -14.83 18.20
CA THR A 275 -21.13 -15.58 18.57
C THR A 275 -21.04 -16.00 20.04
N ASP A 276 -22.16 -16.41 20.64
CA ASP A 276 -22.19 -16.94 22.01
C ASP A 276 -21.37 -18.22 22.20
N LYS A 277 -20.94 -18.86 21.10
CA LYS A 277 -20.17 -20.11 21.08
C LYS A 277 -18.83 -19.96 20.35
N SER A 278 -18.41 -18.74 20.03
CA SER A 278 -17.15 -18.52 19.34
C SER A 278 -15.98 -18.89 20.25
N ILE A 279 -14.94 -19.46 19.64
CA ILE A 279 -13.68 -19.76 20.31
C ILE A 279 -12.79 -18.52 20.19
N GLU A 280 -12.29 -18.01 21.31
CA GLU A 280 -11.35 -16.90 21.31
C GLU A 280 -10.06 -17.28 20.57
N LEU A 281 -9.65 -16.45 19.61
CA LEU A 281 -8.38 -16.59 18.91
C LEU A 281 -7.22 -16.29 19.85
N ASN A 282 -6.48 -17.33 20.23
CA ASN A 282 -5.31 -17.26 21.08
C ASN A 282 -4.24 -18.28 20.62
N ASN A 283 -3.13 -18.37 21.37
CA ASN A 283 -2.01 -19.27 21.02
C ASN A 283 -2.34 -20.77 21.16
N ASP A 284 -3.40 -21.11 21.88
CA ASP A 284 -3.81 -22.49 22.15
C ASP A 284 -4.70 -23.04 21.04
N LEU A 285 -5.40 -22.17 20.29
CA LEU A 285 -6.19 -22.56 19.13
C LEU A 285 -5.30 -23.17 18.04
N LYS A 286 -5.57 -24.42 17.67
CA LYS A 286 -4.88 -25.13 16.60
C LYS A 286 -5.77 -25.22 15.38
N PHE A 287 -5.29 -24.68 14.26
CA PHE A 287 -5.99 -24.76 12.99
C PHE A 287 -5.71 -26.12 12.33
N PRO A 288 -6.74 -26.84 11.85
CA PRO A 288 -6.54 -27.96 10.95
C PRO A 288 -5.85 -27.52 9.67
N LYS A 289 -4.98 -28.37 9.10
CA LYS A 289 -4.27 -28.03 7.85
C LYS A 289 -5.22 -27.71 6.70
N LYS A 290 -6.33 -28.46 6.56
CA LYS A 290 -7.42 -28.12 5.64
C LYS A 290 -8.43 -27.21 6.33
N SER A 291 -8.17 -25.91 6.32
CA SER A 291 -9.08 -24.91 6.89
C SER A 291 -9.77 -24.10 5.80
N LEU A 292 -11.05 -23.87 5.98
CA LEU A 292 -11.81 -22.89 5.20
C LEU A 292 -12.32 -21.82 6.18
N ILE A 293 -11.95 -20.56 5.93
CA ILE A 293 -12.39 -19.42 6.75
C ILE A 293 -13.45 -18.64 5.99
N LEU A 294 -14.69 -18.64 6.51
CA LEU A 294 -15.77 -17.79 6.03
C LEU A 294 -15.75 -16.45 6.75
N ILE A 295 -15.68 -15.38 5.96
CA ILE A 295 -15.67 -14.00 6.44
C ILE A 295 -17.09 -13.43 6.33
N GLY A 296 -17.60 -12.83 7.41
CA GLY A 296 -18.91 -12.19 7.44
C GLY A 296 -18.97 -10.83 6.73
N LYS A 297 -20.20 -10.34 6.52
CA LYS A 297 -20.45 -8.97 6.08
C LYS A 297 -20.06 -7.97 7.16
N GLU A 298 -19.62 -6.78 6.80
CA GLU A 298 -19.16 -5.75 7.76
C GLU A 298 -20.21 -5.33 8.79
N ARG A 299 -21.50 -5.42 8.45
CA ARG A 299 -22.62 -5.01 9.33
C ARG A 299 -23.48 -6.16 9.80
N GLU A 300 -23.74 -7.10 8.91
CA GLU A 300 -24.71 -8.19 9.12
C GLU A 300 -24.02 -9.46 9.62
N GLY A 301 -22.69 -9.53 9.54
CA GLY A 301 -21.94 -10.72 9.92
C GLY A 301 -22.20 -11.89 8.97
N ILE A 302 -22.06 -13.11 9.48
CA ILE A 302 -22.39 -14.34 8.77
C ILE A 302 -23.89 -14.66 8.92
N PRO A 303 -24.63 -14.86 7.80
CA PRO A 303 -26.02 -15.30 7.82
C PRO A 303 -26.24 -16.61 8.60
N GLY A 304 -27.37 -16.71 9.32
CA GLY A 304 -27.67 -17.85 10.20
C GLY A 304 -27.73 -19.21 9.50
N ASP A 305 -28.16 -19.25 8.24
CA ASP A 305 -28.21 -20.46 7.41
C ASP A 305 -26.82 -20.96 6.98
N LEU A 306 -25.82 -20.06 6.97
CA LEU A 306 -24.40 -20.39 6.77
C LEU A 306 -23.72 -20.74 8.10
N LEU A 307 -24.02 -20.00 9.18
CA LEU A 307 -23.53 -20.30 10.53
C LEU A 307 -23.84 -21.75 10.94
N ALA A 308 -25.02 -22.26 10.57
CA ALA A 308 -25.46 -23.61 10.86
C ALA A 308 -24.61 -24.72 10.20
N GLU A 309 -23.84 -24.40 9.15
CA GLU A 309 -23.00 -25.38 8.43
C GLU A 309 -21.56 -25.40 8.95
N LEU A 310 -21.13 -24.35 9.66
CA LEU A 310 -19.78 -24.19 10.20
C LEU A 310 -19.49 -25.20 11.31
N ASP A 311 -18.25 -25.66 11.40
CA ASP A 311 -17.82 -26.56 12.47
C ASP A 311 -17.60 -25.79 13.77
N PHE A 312 -17.06 -24.56 13.69
CA PHE A 312 -17.00 -23.61 14.79
C PHE A 312 -16.78 -22.17 14.28
N CYS A 313 -17.04 -21.20 15.14
CA CYS A 313 -16.67 -19.80 14.91
C CYS A 313 -15.45 -19.44 15.76
N VAL A 314 -14.61 -18.57 15.23
CA VAL A 314 -13.46 -17.96 15.90
C VAL A 314 -13.75 -16.48 16.04
N GLU A 315 -13.55 -15.96 17.25
CA GLU A 315 -13.63 -14.53 17.51
C GLU A 315 -12.28 -13.96 17.92
N ILE A 316 -12.04 -12.71 17.56
CA ILE A 316 -10.86 -11.97 18.00
C ILE A 316 -11.28 -11.17 19.24
N LYS A 317 -10.55 -11.35 20.35
CA LYS A 317 -10.81 -10.59 21.58
C LYS A 317 -10.64 -9.10 21.34
N GLN A 318 -11.68 -8.35 21.64
CA GLN A 318 -11.69 -6.89 21.58
C GLN A 318 -11.82 -6.32 23.00
N VAL A 319 -11.00 -5.32 23.31
CA VAL A 319 -10.99 -4.64 24.63
C VAL A 319 -11.41 -3.17 24.55
N GLY A 320 -11.66 -2.67 23.33
CA GLY A 320 -12.06 -1.30 23.07
C GLY A 320 -13.58 -1.09 23.11
N ILE A 321 -13.99 0.15 22.85
CA ILE A 321 -15.41 0.58 22.84
C ILE A 321 -16.08 0.29 21.49
N VAL A 322 -15.30 0.28 20.40
CA VAL A 322 -15.82 0.02 19.05
C VAL A 322 -16.31 -1.42 18.95
N ARG A 323 -17.47 -1.61 18.30
CA ARG A 323 -18.19 -2.90 18.27
C ARG A 323 -17.48 -3.99 17.48
N SER A 324 -16.71 -3.63 16.45
CA SER A 324 -16.04 -4.60 15.58
C SER A 324 -14.81 -4.01 14.90
N MET A 325 -13.90 -4.91 14.50
CA MET A 325 -12.74 -4.57 13.68
C MET A 325 -13.14 -4.39 12.21
N ASN A 326 -12.31 -3.67 11.45
CA ASN A 326 -12.38 -3.71 9.98
C ASN A 326 -12.19 -5.16 9.49
N ILE A 327 -12.97 -5.56 8.49
CA ILE A 327 -13.01 -6.94 8.01
C ILE A 327 -11.68 -7.43 7.43
N GLN A 328 -10.94 -6.56 6.72
CA GLN A 328 -9.61 -6.89 6.21
C GLN A 328 -8.63 -7.09 7.38
N THR A 329 -8.71 -6.27 8.43
CA THR A 329 -7.87 -6.42 9.63
C THR A 329 -8.16 -7.70 10.37
N ALA A 330 -9.44 -8.03 10.59
CA ALA A 330 -9.84 -9.27 11.24
C ALA A 330 -9.36 -10.49 10.43
N THR A 331 -9.51 -10.42 9.10
CA THR A 331 -9.01 -11.46 8.17
C THR A 331 -7.48 -11.59 8.29
N ALA A 332 -6.74 -10.49 8.35
CA ALA A 332 -5.29 -10.52 8.50
C ALA A 332 -4.83 -11.25 9.77
N ILE A 333 -5.52 -11.01 10.88
CA ILE A 333 -5.18 -11.62 12.17
C ILE A 333 -5.39 -13.15 12.10
N ILE A 334 -6.56 -13.61 11.63
CA ILE A 334 -6.84 -15.06 11.60
C ILE A 334 -6.01 -15.80 10.54
N VAL A 335 -5.79 -15.19 9.36
CA VAL A 335 -4.96 -15.79 8.30
C VAL A 335 -3.50 -15.86 8.76
N HIS A 336 -2.99 -14.83 9.45
CA HIS A 336 -1.65 -14.89 10.04
C HIS A 336 -1.54 -15.95 11.14
N ALA A 337 -2.55 -16.07 12.02
CA ALA A 337 -2.59 -17.10 13.05
C ALA A 337 -2.56 -18.52 12.46
N TYR A 338 -3.33 -18.76 11.39
CA TYR A 338 -3.25 -20.00 10.62
C TYR A 338 -1.85 -20.18 9.99
N SER A 339 -1.36 -19.16 9.28
CA SER A 339 -0.11 -19.22 8.52
C SER A 339 1.07 -19.53 9.43
N SER A 340 1.14 -18.95 10.63
CA SER A 340 2.18 -19.23 11.63
C SER A 340 2.26 -20.70 12.09
N GLN A 341 1.22 -21.50 11.81
CA GLN A 341 1.16 -22.93 12.14
C GLN A 341 1.47 -23.84 10.94
N HIS A 342 1.34 -23.34 9.70
CA HIS A 342 1.31 -24.18 8.49
C HIS A 342 2.14 -23.68 7.31
N CYS A 343 2.68 -22.45 7.37
CA CYS A 343 3.57 -21.84 6.38
C CYS A 343 4.90 -21.49 7.05
#